data_AF-A0A7Z9K7N4-F1
#
_entry.id   AF-A0A7Z9K7N4-F1
#
_cell.length_a   1.000
_cell.length_b   1.000
_cell.length_c   1.000
_cell.angle_alpha   90.00
_cell.angle_beta   90.00
_cell.angle_gamma   90.00
#
_symmetry.space_group_name_H-M   'P 1'
#
loop_
_entity.id
_entity.type
_entity.pdbx_description
1 polymer ?
#
loop_
_entity_poly.entity_id
_entity_poly.type
_entity_poly.pdbx_seq_one_letter_code
_entity_poly.pdbx_strand_id
1 'polypeptide(L)'
;GSSDATKTICQMFEKRFPHFRYIFDRWPGQLVGWHRALLASRSELLAFIDDDVRPLPGWSNCVIECFENEEVGIATGKILPEFEEKPPHWQREFVNQNQWGIWSALWGMLNFGDEIKKKSAVFFGGKKYSGSSKSFNGGGGISSWRHARTSFTW
;
A
#
# COMPACT_ATOMS: atom_id res chain seq x y z
N GLY A 1 8.48 16.77 -2.82
CA GLY A 1 8.99 18.09 -2.44
C GLY A 1 8.35 18.57 -1.15
N SER A 2 8.61 17.90 -0.03
CA SER A 2 8.28 18.46 1.28
C SER A 2 9.22 19.64 1.56
N SER A 3 8.68 20.71 2.13
CA SER A 3 9.40 21.94 2.49
C SER A 3 9.57 22.12 4.00
N ASP A 4 9.07 21.18 4.81
CA ASP A 4 9.14 21.22 6.27
C ASP A 4 10.39 20.48 6.81
N ALA A 5 10.36 20.13 8.10
CA ALA A 5 11.45 19.44 8.79
C ALA A 5 11.63 17.96 8.39
N THR A 6 10.84 17.41 7.47
CA THR A 6 10.87 15.99 7.05
C THR A 6 12.29 15.51 6.78
N LYS A 7 13.08 16.25 6.00
CA LYS A 7 14.47 15.85 5.66
C LYS A 7 15.32 15.67 6.92
N THR A 8 15.24 16.62 7.84
CA THR A 8 16.01 16.59 9.10
C THR A 8 15.61 15.41 9.97
N ILE A 9 14.30 15.16 10.10
CA ILE A 9 13.77 14.02 10.86
C ILE A 9 14.23 12.70 10.23
N CYS A 10 14.11 12.55 8.91
CA CYS A 10 14.57 11.36 8.20
C CYS A 10 16.07 11.11 8.41
N GLN A 11 16.91 12.15 8.36
CA GLN A 11 18.35 12.04 8.62
C GLN A 11 18.67 11.58 10.06
N MET A 12 17.82 11.89 11.03
CA MET A 12 17.96 11.33 12.39
C MET A 12 17.68 9.83 12.40
N PHE A 13 16.66 9.39 11.66
CA PHE A 13 16.32 7.97 11.54
C PHE A 13 17.34 7.16 10.73
N GLU A 14 17.98 7.74 9.72
CA GLU A 14 19.11 7.10 9.01
C GLU A 14 20.25 6.68 9.95
N LYS A 15 20.48 7.45 11.03
CA LYS A 15 21.49 7.11 12.06
C LYS A 15 21.05 5.98 12.98
N ARG A 16 19.74 5.76 13.13
CA ARG A 16 19.15 4.77 14.04
C ARG A 16 18.87 3.43 13.35
N PHE A 17 18.48 3.47 12.09
CA PHE A 17 18.03 2.31 11.33
C PHE A 17 18.94 2.12 10.10
N PRO A 18 19.80 1.08 10.09
CA PRO A 18 20.82 0.92 9.04
C PRO A 18 20.25 0.66 7.64
N HIS A 19 18.98 0.24 7.55
CA HIS A 19 18.28 0.00 6.29
C HIS A 19 17.27 1.09 5.93
N PHE A 20 17.19 2.17 6.73
CA PHE A 20 16.36 3.32 6.42
C PHE A 20 17.12 4.24 5.45
N ARG A 21 16.45 4.66 4.37
CA ARG A 21 17.02 5.56 3.38
C ARG A 21 16.02 6.64 3.01
N TYR A 22 16.43 7.90 3.13
CA TYR A 22 15.66 9.02 2.64
C TYR A 22 15.93 9.26 1.14
N ILE A 23 14.88 9.46 0.36
CA ILE A 23 14.99 9.81 -1.06
C ILE A 23 14.12 11.04 -1.33
N PHE A 24 14.74 12.14 -1.71
CA PHE A 24 14.03 13.37 -2.07
C PHE A 24 13.64 13.38 -3.55
N ASP A 25 12.41 13.83 -3.82
CA ASP A 25 11.99 14.31 -5.13
C ASP A 25 11.47 15.74 -4.99
N ARG A 26 11.78 16.61 -5.96
CA ARG A 26 11.31 18.01 -5.94
C ARG A 26 9.80 18.10 -6.18
N TRP A 27 9.23 17.17 -6.94
CA TRP A 27 7.81 17.17 -7.25
C TRP A 27 7.02 16.58 -6.08
N PRO A 28 5.95 17.24 -5.60
CA PRO A 28 5.08 16.67 -4.58
C PRO A 28 4.16 15.59 -5.15
N GLY A 29 3.69 14.68 -4.29
CA GLY A 29 2.68 13.67 -4.63
C GLY A 29 3.09 12.24 -4.27
N GLN A 30 2.11 11.45 -3.85
CA GLN A 30 2.30 10.05 -3.42
C GLN A 30 2.83 9.17 -4.56
N LEU A 31 2.25 9.28 -5.76
CA LEU A 31 2.69 8.52 -6.93
C LEU A 31 4.13 8.86 -7.35
N VAL A 32 4.56 10.11 -7.19
CA VAL A 32 5.96 10.52 -7.42
C VAL A 32 6.88 9.79 -6.46
N GLY A 33 6.52 9.76 -5.17
CA GLY A 33 7.25 9.03 -4.15
C GLY A 33 7.34 7.53 -4.44
N TRP A 34 6.23 6.90 -4.83
CA TRP A 34 6.19 5.48 -5.18
C TRP A 34 7.05 5.14 -6.39
N HIS A 35 6.95 5.91 -7.48
CA HIS A 35 7.81 5.71 -8.65
C HIS A 35 9.28 5.89 -8.30
N ARG A 36 9.60 6.88 -7.47
CA ARG A 36 10.98 7.12 -7.02
C ARG A 36 11.51 5.96 -6.18
N ALA A 37 10.70 5.42 -5.27
CA ALA A 37 11.04 4.26 -4.46
C ALA A 37 11.20 2.99 -5.31
N LEU A 38 10.30 2.75 -6.27
CA LEU A 38 10.36 1.63 -7.21
C LEU A 38 11.68 1.62 -7.99
N LEU A 39 12.09 2.77 -8.54
CA LEU A 39 13.34 2.90 -9.30
C LEU A 39 14.60 2.74 -8.43
N ALA A 40 14.51 3.06 -7.14
CA ALA A 40 15.65 3.00 -6.23
C ALA A 40 15.80 1.66 -5.51
N SER A 41 14.72 0.88 -5.43
CA SER A 41 14.70 -0.40 -4.74
C SER A 41 15.44 -1.49 -5.51
N ARG A 42 15.97 -2.46 -4.75
CA ARG A 42 16.57 -3.70 -5.28
C ARG A 42 15.85 -4.95 -4.78
N SER A 43 14.78 -4.76 -4.01
CA SER A 43 14.04 -5.86 -3.40
C SER A 43 13.10 -6.53 -4.41
N GLU A 44 12.94 -7.84 -4.28
CA GLU A 44 12.00 -8.60 -5.11
C GLU A 44 10.54 -8.29 -4.77
N LEU A 45 10.27 -8.00 -3.49
CA LEU A 45 8.98 -7.58 -2.96
C LEU A 45 9.05 -6.14 -2.48
N LEU A 46 8.02 -5.37 -2.84
CA LEU A 46 7.84 -3.98 -2.44
C LEU A 46 6.52 -3.84 -1.69
N ALA A 47 6.56 -3.23 -0.51
CA ALA A 47 5.36 -2.87 0.25
C ALA A 47 5.32 -1.36 0.44
N PHE A 48 4.23 -0.73 0.03
CA PHE A 48 4.00 0.70 0.19
C PHE A 48 3.04 0.94 1.36
N ILE A 49 3.46 1.77 2.30
CA ILE A 49 2.68 2.23 3.45
C ILE A 49 2.80 3.75 3.57
N ASP A 50 1.73 4.39 4.02
CA ASP A 50 1.76 5.80 4.43
C ASP A 50 2.49 5.94 5.78
N ASP A 51 2.91 7.15 6.12
CA ASP A 51 3.65 7.48 7.35
C ASP A 51 2.79 7.58 8.61
N ASP A 52 1.46 7.68 8.44
CA ASP A 52 0.44 7.68 9.50
C ASP A 52 -0.10 6.26 9.81
N VAL A 53 0.61 5.22 9.36
CA VAL A 53 0.14 3.84 9.40
C VAL A 53 0.79 3.07 10.52
N ARG A 54 -0.01 2.27 11.23
CA ARG A 54 0.45 1.36 12.27
C ARG A 54 0.21 -0.09 11.87
N PRO A 55 1.20 -0.78 11.30
CA PRO A 55 1.10 -2.21 11.01
C PRO A 55 0.97 -3.01 12.32
N LEU A 56 0.11 -4.03 12.33
CA LEU A 56 0.02 -4.97 13.44
C LEU A 56 1.23 -5.92 13.46
N PRO A 57 1.61 -6.48 14.62
CA PRO A 57 2.61 -7.54 14.69
C PRO A 57 2.30 -8.67 13.70
N GLY A 58 3.31 -9.16 13.00
CA GLY A 58 3.17 -10.19 11.98
C GLY A 58 2.76 -9.70 10.59
N TRP A 59 2.38 -8.42 10.42
CA TRP A 59 1.96 -7.87 9.12
C TRP A 59 2.96 -8.14 7.99
N SER A 60 4.26 -7.98 8.22
CA SER A 60 5.28 -8.25 7.19
C SER A 60 5.42 -9.73 6.85
N ASN A 61 5.25 -10.62 7.83
CA ASN A 61 5.32 -12.06 7.63
C ASN A 61 4.13 -12.52 6.81
N CYS A 62 2.93 -12.02 7.17
CA CYS A 62 1.76 -12.15 6.34
C CYS A 62 2.16 -11.71 4.94
N VAL A 63 2.56 -10.44 4.71
CA VAL A 63 2.94 -9.91 3.38
C VAL A 63 3.77 -10.90 2.55
N ILE A 64 4.80 -11.50 3.14
CA ILE A 64 5.66 -12.49 2.49
C ILE A 64 4.88 -13.78 2.10
N GLU A 65 4.07 -14.33 3.00
CA GLU A 65 3.28 -15.55 2.79
C GLU A 65 2.35 -15.48 1.56
N CYS A 66 1.74 -14.33 1.23
CA CYS A 66 0.94 -14.26 0.01
C CYS A 66 1.77 -14.39 -1.26
N PHE A 67 3.01 -13.91 -1.24
CA PHE A 67 3.89 -14.00 -2.39
C PHE A 67 4.64 -15.33 -2.47
N GLU A 68 4.44 -16.26 -1.53
CA GLU A 68 4.80 -17.67 -1.72
C GLU A 68 4.02 -18.29 -2.90
N ASN A 69 2.83 -17.77 -3.18
CA ASN A 69 2.10 -18.10 -4.39
C ASN A 69 2.55 -17.19 -5.56
N GLU A 70 3.32 -17.74 -6.50
CA GLU A 70 3.84 -17.00 -7.66
C GLU A 70 2.76 -16.42 -8.60
N GLU A 71 1.50 -16.88 -8.51
CA GLU A 71 0.38 -16.30 -9.28
C GLU A 71 -0.05 -14.93 -8.75
N VAL A 72 0.39 -14.55 -7.55
CA VAL A 72 0.00 -13.32 -6.87
C VAL A 72 0.89 -12.18 -7.34
N GLY A 73 0.30 -11.23 -8.05
CA GLY A 73 1.05 -10.08 -8.56
C GLY A 73 1.14 -8.94 -7.55
N ILE A 74 0.06 -8.72 -6.80
CA ILE A 74 -0.10 -7.63 -5.84
C ILE A 74 -0.99 -8.17 -4.70
N ALA A 75 -0.78 -7.67 -3.50
CA ALA A 75 -1.53 -8.06 -2.31
C ALA A 75 -1.87 -6.81 -1.47
N THR A 76 -3.10 -6.76 -0.93
CA THR A 76 -3.55 -5.70 0.00
C THR A 76 -4.34 -6.28 1.16
N GLY A 77 -4.06 -5.81 2.38
CA GLY A 77 -4.69 -6.34 3.59
C GLY A 77 -5.88 -5.53 4.06
N LYS A 78 -6.43 -5.97 5.20
CA LYS A 78 -7.39 -5.21 6.01
C LYS A 78 -6.81 -3.85 6.40
N ILE A 79 -7.58 -2.79 6.14
CA ILE A 79 -7.25 -1.41 6.51
C ILE A 79 -8.39 -0.89 7.38
N LEU A 80 -8.11 -0.70 8.67
CA LEU A 80 -9.05 -0.13 9.61
C LEU A 80 -8.63 1.31 9.90
N PRO A 81 -9.55 2.28 9.79
CA PRO A 81 -9.27 3.64 10.22
C PRO A 81 -9.15 3.66 11.74
N GLU A 82 -8.17 4.43 12.21
CA GLU A 82 -8.01 4.73 13.61
C GLU A 82 -8.32 6.21 13.82
N PHE A 83 -9.36 6.47 14.60
CA PHE A 83 -9.84 7.82 14.82
C PHE A 83 -9.35 8.33 16.17
N GLU A 84 -8.78 9.55 16.18
CA GLU A 84 -8.38 10.24 17.40
C GLU A 84 -9.58 10.58 18.29
N GLU A 85 -10.74 10.77 17.67
CA GLU A 85 -12.02 11.05 18.31
C GLU A 85 -13.12 10.17 17.73
N LYS A 86 -14.30 10.19 18.35
CA LYS A 86 -15.46 9.46 17.82
C LYS A 86 -15.83 10.00 16.43
N PRO A 87 -15.91 9.16 15.38
CA PRO A 87 -16.27 9.63 14.05
C PRO A 87 -17.71 10.17 14.03
N PRO A 88 -18.00 11.18 13.19
CA PRO A 88 -19.33 11.75 13.08
C PRO A 88 -20.34 10.73 12.55
N HIS A 89 -21.62 10.89 12.88
CA HIS A 89 -22.65 9.89 12.56
C HIS A 89 -22.77 9.60 11.05
N TRP A 90 -22.66 10.63 10.21
CA TRP A 90 -22.72 10.51 8.76
C TRP A 90 -21.56 9.69 8.17
N GLN A 91 -20.49 9.41 8.93
CA GLN A 91 -19.37 8.57 8.50
C GLN A 91 -19.86 7.20 7.98
N ARG A 92 -20.90 6.65 8.62
CA ARG A 92 -21.49 5.35 8.29
C ARG A 92 -22.16 5.33 6.91
N GLU A 93 -22.62 6.48 6.42
CA GLU A 93 -23.28 6.60 5.11
C GLU A 93 -22.30 6.36 3.95
N PHE A 94 -21.00 6.54 4.21
CA PHE A 94 -19.93 6.30 3.24
C PHE A 94 -19.27 4.92 3.38
N VAL A 95 -19.83 4.06 4.23
CA VAL A 95 -19.40 2.67 4.37
C VAL A 95 -20.27 1.82 3.45
N ASN A 96 -19.64 1.25 2.42
CA ASN A 96 -20.29 0.33 1.50
C ASN A 96 -20.11 -1.11 2.00
N GLN A 97 -21.11 -1.94 1.75
CA GLN A 97 -21.07 -3.36 2.05
C GLN A 97 -21.31 -4.18 0.77
N ASN A 98 -20.62 -5.30 0.66
CA ASN A 98 -20.88 -6.32 -0.34
C ASN A 98 -20.70 -7.71 0.27
N GLN A 99 -20.79 -8.75 -0.56
CA GLN A 99 -20.65 -10.15 -0.14
C GLN A 99 -19.28 -10.52 0.47
N TRP A 100 -18.26 -9.65 0.35
CA TRP A 100 -16.93 -9.89 0.90
C TRP A 100 -16.69 -9.14 2.21
N GLY A 101 -17.47 -8.09 2.50
CA GLY A 101 -17.35 -7.32 3.73
C GLY A 101 -17.66 -5.84 3.50
N ILE A 102 -16.96 -4.98 4.23
CA ILE A 102 -17.18 -3.53 4.20
C ILE A 102 -15.96 -2.78 3.67
N TRP A 103 -16.20 -1.64 3.03
CA TRP A 103 -15.15 -0.77 2.53
C TRP A 103 -15.63 0.68 2.45
N SER A 104 -14.69 1.62 2.43
CA SER A 104 -14.98 3.02 2.15
C SER A 104 -13.78 3.69 1.48
N ALA A 105 -13.99 4.20 0.26
CA ALA A 105 -12.96 4.96 -0.44
C ALA A 105 -12.64 6.29 0.28
N LEU A 106 -13.66 6.93 0.87
CA LEU A 106 -13.48 8.19 1.59
C LEU A 106 -12.61 8.03 2.83
N TRP A 107 -12.79 6.93 3.57
CA TRP A 107 -12.08 6.67 4.82
C TRP A 107 -10.84 5.80 4.66
N GLY A 108 -10.50 5.40 3.43
CA GLY A 108 -9.42 4.44 3.19
C GLY A 108 -9.63 3.12 3.94
N MET A 109 -10.88 2.72 4.15
CA MET A 109 -11.25 1.54 4.93
C MET A 109 -11.47 0.34 4.03
N LEU A 110 -10.93 -0.81 4.41
CA LEU A 110 -11.14 -2.08 3.73
C LEU A 110 -11.16 -3.20 4.78
N ASN A 111 -12.30 -3.87 4.94
CA ASN A 111 -12.42 -5.01 5.85
C ASN A 111 -13.27 -6.11 5.22
N PHE A 112 -12.58 -7.08 4.60
CA PHE A 112 -13.20 -8.25 3.98
C PHE A 112 -13.04 -9.53 4.83
N GLY A 113 -12.92 -9.38 6.16
CA GLY A 113 -12.66 -10.49 7.07
C GLY A 113 -11.17 -10.85 7.20
N ASP A 114 -10.90 -12.03 7.74
CA ASP A 114 -9.57 -12.50 8.15
C ASP A 114 -9.01 -13.64 7.28
N GLU A 115 -9.73 -14.02 6.22
CA GLU A 115 -9.37 -15.15 5.35
C GLU A 115 -8.88 -14.75 3.96
N ILE A 116 -8.03 -15.62 3.40
CA ILE A 116 -7.45 -15.49 2.05
C ILE A 116 -8.45 -15.53 0.90
N LYS A 117 -8.57 -14.40 0.17
CA LYS A 117 -9.48 -14.21 -0.95
C LYS A 117 -8.73 -13.87 -2.25
N LYS A 118 -8.85 -14.77 -3.24
CA LYS A 118 -8.39 -14.54 -4.63
C LYS A 118 -9.35 -13.65 -5.42
N LYS A 119 -8.87 -12.52 -5.98
CA LYS A 119 -9.68 -11.59 -6.79
C LYS A 119 -8.96 -11.04 -8.03
N SER A 120 -9.73 -10.51 -9.00
CA SER A 120 -9.24 -9.78 -10.17
C SER A 120 -9.06 -8.28 -9.87
N ALA A 121 -8.16 -7.63 -10.61
CA ALA A 121 -7.64 -6.27 -10.37
C ALA A 121 -8.61 -5.08 -10.38
N VAL A 122 -9.91 -5.33 -10.56
CA VAL A 122 -10.90 -4.27 -10.76
C VAL A 122 -11.25 -3.56 -9.44
N PHE A 123 -10.88 -4.13 -8.29
CA PHE A 123 -11.22 -3.62 -6.97
C PHE A 123 -10.02 -2.95 -6.26
N PHE A 124 -9.38 -1.99 -6.93
CA PHE A 124 -8.26 -1.23 -6.36
C PHE A 124 -8.67 0.20 -6.00
N GLY A 125 -8.96 0.40 -4.72
CA GLY A 125 -9.12 1.70 -4.09
C GLY A 125 -8.49 1.69 -2.71
N GLY A 126 -7.23 2.11 -2.59
CA GLY A 126 -6.53 2.16 -1.31
C GLY A 126 -5.14 2.77 -1.43
N LYS A 127 -4.71 3.45 -0.35
CA LYS A 127 -3.38 4.08 -0.23
C LYS A 127 -2.25 3.10 0.13
N LYS A 128 -2.57 1.80 0.26
CA LYS A 128 -1.65 0.74 0.69
C LYS A 128 -1.74 -0.44 -0.24
N TYR A 129 -0.60 -0.91 -0.74
CA TYR A 129 -0.50 -2.18 -1.45
C TYR A 129 0.94 -2.67 -1.44
N SER A 130 1.10 -3.97 -1.67
CA SER A 130 2.39 -4.62 -1.88
C SER A 130 2.37 -5.32 -3.23
N GLY A 131 3.49 -5.35 -3.93
CA GLY A 131 3.58 -6.02 -5.23
C GLY A 131 4.97 -6.56 -5.50
N SER A 132 5.03 -7.54 -6.40
CA SER A 132 6.31 -8.07 -6.86
C SER A 132 6.98 -7.09 -7.84
N SER A 133 8.30 -6.99 -7.76
CA SER A 133 9.12 -6.21 -8.71
C SER A 133 8.87 -6.61 -10.17
N LYS A 134 8.62 -7.90 -10.45
CA LYS A 134 8.24 -8.40 -11.78
C LYS A 134 6.88 -7.88 -12.24
N SER A 135 5.89 -7.80 -11.34
CA SER A 135 4.58 -7.23 -11.64
C SER A 135 4.65 -5.72 -11.90
N PHE A 136 5.58 -5.01 -11.27
CA PHE A 136 5.80 -3.58 -11.53
C PHE A 136 6.61 -3.31 -12.81
N ASN A 137 7.56 -4.19 -13.17
CA ASN A 137 8.45 -4.00 -14.32
C ASN A 137 7.96 -4.66 -15.63
N GLY A 138 7.01 -5.59 -15.57
CA GLY A 138 6.49 -6.32 -16.74
C GLY A 138 5.55 -5.52 -17.65
N GLY A 139 5.18 -4.30 -17.26
CA GLY A 139 4.38 -3.38 -18.08
C GLY A 139 5.27 -2.52 -18.97
N GLY A 140 5.47 -2.94 -20.22
CA GLY A 140 6.16 -2.12 -21.24
C GLY A 140 5.58 -0.69 -21.27
N GLY A 141 6.49 0.29 -21.27
CA GLY A 141 6.31 1.75 -21.24
C GLY A 141 4.88 2.29 -21.17
N ILE A 142 4.59 3.03 -20.09
CA ILE A 142 3.63 4.13 -19.85
C ILE A 142 2.15 3.99 -20.35
N SER A 143 1.82 3.19 -21.36
CA SER A 143 0.47 3.07 -21.94
C SER A 143 -0.21 1.71 -21.71
N SER A 144 0.43 0.73 -21.07
CA SER A 144 -0.07 -0.65 -20.98
C SER A 144 -0.78 -1.05 -19.68
N TRP A 145 -0.90 -0.16 -18.69
CA TRP A 145 -1.58 -0.42 -17.40
C TRP A 145 -3.07 -0.81 -17.50
N ARG A 146 -3.66 -0.85 -18.71
CA ARG A 146 -5.04 -1.28 -18.95
C ARG A 146 -5.25 -2.80 -18.96
N HIS A 147 -4.19 -3.62 -19.03
CA HIS A 147 -4.35 -5.07 -19.27
C HIS A 147 -3.43 -5.99 -18.44
N ALA A 148 -2.85 -5.52 -17.34
CA ALA A 148 -2.13 -6.40 -16.43
C ALA A 148 -3.14 -7.33 -15.72
N ARG A 149 -3.26 -8.59 -16.19
CA ARG A 149 -3.94 -9.65 -15.44
C ARG A 149 -3.20 -9.82 -14.13
N THR A 150 -3.80 -9.34 -13.06
CA THR A 150 -3.26 -9.42 -11.72
C THR A 150 -4.29 -10.13 -10.86
N SER A 151 -3.82 -11.17 -10.18
CA SER A 151 -4.55 -11.96 -9.19
C SER A 151 -4.05 -11.51 -7.82
N PHE A 152 -4.96 -11.29 -6.87
CA PHE A 152 -4.65 -10.76 -5.54
C PHE A 152 -5.06 -11.76 -4.47
N THR A 153 -4.27 -11.91 -3.41
CA THR A 153 -4.55 -12.71 -2.21
C THR A 153 -4.29 -11.89 -0.93
N TRP A 154 -5.20 -11.98 0.06
CA TRP A 154 -5.02 -12.01 1.52
C TRP A 154 -6.30 -12.46 2.15
#